data_AF-A0A355T6L3-F1
#
_entry.id   AF-A0A355T6L3-F1
#
_cell.length_a   1.000
_cell.length_b   1.000
_cell.length_c   1.000
_cell.angle_alpha   90.00
_cell.angle_beta   90.00
_cell.angle_gamma   90.00
#
_symmetry.space_group_name_H-M   'P 1'
#
loop_
_entity.id
_entity.type
_entity.pdbx_description
1 polymer ?
#
loop_
_entity_poly.entity_id
_entity_poly.type
_entity_poly.pdbx_seq_one_letter_code
_entity_poly.pdbx_strand_id
1 'polypeptide(L)'
;MSSSKPGKVSKRAGRSAARLAAVQALYQMDVAQTDLEDVIEEFVHHRFGREVEGELYHEAEEAHFDDVVRGVVREQKVIDVRINDA
;
A
#
# COMPACT_ATOMS: atom_id res chain seq x y z
N MET A 1 10.90 -31.33 -0.60
CA MET A 1 10.64 -29.88 -0.70
C MET A 1 9.33 -29.61 0.01
N SER A 2 9.40 -29.17 1.28
CA SER A 2 8.21 -29.00 2.12
C SER A 2 7.69 -27.58 1.91
N SER A 3 6.63 -27.43 1.10
CA SER A 3 5.88 -26.18 1.00
C SER A 3 5.09 -26.00 2.30
N SER A 4 5.66 -25.27 3.27
CA SER A 4 4.91 -24.86 4.46
C SER A 4 3.84 -23.86 4.03
N LYS A 5 2.57 -24.12 4.34
CA LYS A 5 1.49 -23.13 4.25
C LYS A 5 1.96 -21.81 4.87
N PRO A 6 1.80 -20.65 4.21
CA PRO A 6 2.14 -19.39 4.83
C PRO A 6 1.31 -19.26 6.11
N GLY A 7 1.99 -19.12 7.24
CA GLY A 7 1.34 -18.85 8.51
C GLY A 7 0.59 -17.54 8.41
N LYS A 8 -0.64 -17.49 8.92
CA LYS A 8 -1.52 -16.31 8.92
C LYS A 8 -0.71 -15.07 9.34
N VAL A 9 -0.57 -14.08 8.45
CA VAL A 9 0.24 -12.89 8.73
C VAL A 9 -0.29 -12.19 9.98
N SER A 10 0.61 -11.89 10.92
CA SER A 10 0.22 -11.19 12.14
C SER A 10 -0.34 -9.82 11.81
N LYS A 11 -1.34 -9.35 12.56
CA LYS A 11 -1.93 -8.01 12.35
C LYS A 11 -0.85 -6.91 12.31
N ARG A 12 0.18 -7.00 13.16
CA ARG A 12 1.29 -6.04 13.16
C ARG A 12 2.06 -6.07 11.84
N ALA A 13 2.42 -7.25 11.35
CA ALA A 13 3.15 -7.41 10.09
C ALA A 13 2.31 -6.95 8.89
N GLY A 14 1.02 -7.32 8.85
CA GLY A 14 0.10 -6.90 7.79
C GLY A 14 -0.07 -5.39 7.72
N ARG A 15 -0.14 -4.70 8.86
CA ARG A 15 -0.17 -3.21 8.89
C ARG A 15 1.15 -2.58 8.50
N SER A 16 2.28 -3.20 8.83
CA SER A 16 3.58 -2.70 8.36
C SER A 16 3.68 -2.82 6.83
N ALA A 17 3.27 -3.95 6.26
CA ALA A 17 3.20 -4.14 4.82
C ALA A 17 2.22 -3.16 4.14
N ALA A 18 1.04 -2.95 4.73
CA ALA A 18 0.05 -1.99 4.23
C ALA A 18 0.60 -0.56 4.15
N ARG A 19 1.39 -0.11 5.14
CA ARG A 19 2.00 1.22 5.12
C ARG A 19 3.09 1.34 4.05
N LEU A 20 3.92 0.30 3.87
CA LEU A 20 4.91 0.29 2.80
C LEU A 20 4.23 0.35 1.42
N ALA A 21 3.18 -0.45 1.23
CA ALA A 21 2.37 -0.43 0.03
C ALA A 21 1.73 0.94 -0.22
N ALA A 22 1.21 1.60 0.82
CA ALA A 22 0.62 2.93 0.68
C ALA A 22 1.63 3.97 0.18
N VAL A 23 2.88 3.94 0.67
CA VAL A 23 3.95 4.81 0.16
C VAL A 23 4.21 4.55 -1.33
N GLN A 24 4.29 3.29 -1.74
CA GLN A 24 4.51 2.92 -3.14
C GLN A 24 3.33 3.35 -4.03
N ALA A 25 2.10 3.17 -3.57
CA ALA A 25 0.89 3.57 -4.29
C ALA A 25 0.84 5.10 -4.48
N LEU A 26 1.06 5.88 -3.41
CA LEU A 26 1.09 7.35 -3.49
C LEU A 26 2.21 7.84 -4.41
N TYR A 27 3.38 7.19 -4.38
CA TYR A 27 4.46 7.49 -5.31
C TYR A 27 4.10 7.19 -6.77
N GLN A 28 3.42 6.07 -7.03
CA GLN A 28 2.95 5.73 -8.38
C GLN A 28 1.89 6.73 -8.87
N MET A 29 0.95 7.15 -8.01
CA MET A 29 0.00 8.21 -8.36
C MET A 29 0.71 9.49 -8.78
N ASP A 30 1.74 9.90 -8.04
CA ASP A 30 2.48 11.13 -8.33
C ASP A 30 3.36 11.01 -9.59
N VAL A 31 4.16 9.95 -9.72
CA VAL A 31 5.13 9.82 -10.82
C VAL A 31 4.50 9.31 -12.11
N ALA A 32 3.57 8.36 -12.01
CA ALA A 32 2.91 7.75 -13.17
C ALA A 32 1.55 8.38 -13.48
N GLN A 33 1.12 9.40 -12.72
CA GLN A 33 -0.18 10.08 -12.88
C GLN A 33 -1.35 9.08 -12.91
N THR A 34 -1.24 8.03 -12.09
CA THR A 34 -2.28 7.00 -11.97
C THR A 34 -3.39 7.49 -11.04
N ASP A 35 -4.64 7.22 -11.41
CA ASP A 35 -5.80 7.59 -10.60
C ASP A 35 -5.88 6.75 -9.31
N LEU A 36 -6.54 7.30 -8.28
CA LEU A 36 -6.65 6.69 -6.95
C LEU A 36 -7.28 5.29 -6.99
N GLU A 37 -8.37 5.14 -7.71
CA GLU A 37 -9.09 3.88 -7.82
C GLU A 37 -8.25 2.82 -8.53
N ASP A 38 -7.58 3.20 -9.63
CA ASP A 38 -6.74 2.30 -10.41
C ASP A 38 -5.54 1.78 -9.60
N VAL A 39 -4.86 2.67 -8.84
CA VAL A 39 -3.72 2.26 -8.02
C VAL A 39 -4.16 1.36 -6.87
N ILE A 40 -5.32 1.60 -6.27
CA ILE A 40 -5.85 0.73 -5.20
C ILE A 40 -6.17 -0.65 -5.78
N GLU A 41 -6.88 -0.71 -6.91
CA GLU A 41 -7.20 -1.96 -7.59
C GLU A 41 -5.93 -2.75 -7.92
N GLU A 42 -4.91 -2.09 -8.45
CA GLU A 42 -3.64 -2.73 -8.78
C GLU A 42 -2.97 -3.35 -7.56
N PHE A 43 -2.84 -2.63 -6.45
CA PHE A 43 -2.15 -3.14 -5.27
C PHE A 43 -2.90 -4.31 -4.63
N VAL A 44 -4.23 -4.20 -4.51
CA VAL A 44 -5.08 -5.23 -3.92
C VAL A 44 -5.11 -6.48 -4.77
N HIS A 45 -5.30 -6.33 -6.09
CA HIS A 45 -5.53 -7.46 -6.98
C HIS A 45 -4.28 -8.00 -7.65
N HIS A 46 -3.16 -7.27 -7.67
CA HIS A 46 -1.97 -7.67 -8.43
C HIS A 46 -0.66 -7.69 -7.63
N ARG A 47 -0.56 -6.98 -6.50
CA ARG A 47 0.69 -6.91 -5.74
C ARG A 47 0.68 -7.74 -4.46
N PHE A 48 -0.33 -7.62 -3.60
CA PHE A 48 -0.27 -8.26 -2.27
C PHE A 48 -0.09 -9.78 -2.32
N GLY A 49 0.94 -10.27 -1.61
CA GLY A 49 1.26 -11.69 -1.53
C GLY A 49 1.77 -12.30 -2.84
N ARG A 50 2.09 -11.49 -3.85
CA ARG A 50 2.53 -11.94 -5.18
C ARG A 50 3.96 -11.52 -5.47
N GLU A 51 4.60 -12.26 -6.34
CA GLU A 51 5.88 -11.88 -6.91
C GLU A 51 5.62 -10.96 -8.11
N VAL A 52 6.19 -9.76 -8.07
CA VAL A 52 6.06 -8.75 -9.12
C VAL A 52 7.47 -8.25 -9.44
N GLU A 53 7.88 -8.36 -10.70
CA GLU A 53 9.22 -7.93 -11.18
C GLU A 53 10.40 -8.54 -10.37
N GLY A 54 10.23 -9.76 -9.87
CA GLY A 54 11.25 -10.47 -9.09
C GLY A 54 11.27 -10.13 -7.60
N GLU A 55 10.39 -9.24 -7.14
CA GLU A 55 10.23 -8.88 -5.73
C GLU A 55 8.95 -9.53 -5.15
N LEU A 56 9.09 -10.20 -4.00
CA LEU A 56 7.95 -10.77 -3.29
C LEU A 56 7.28 -9.72 -2.42
N TYR A 57 6.07 -9.32 -2.79
CA TYR A 57 5.25 -8.43 -1.98
C TYR A 57 4.65 -9.19 -0.81
N HIS A 58 4.79 -8.62 0.39
CA HIS A 58 4.17 -9.17 1.58
C HIS A 58 2.64 -9.05 1.54
N GLU A 59 1.96 -9.98 2.20
CA GLU A 59 0.52 -9.89 2.44
C GLU A 59 0.23 -8.70 3.36
N ALA A 60 -0.62 -7.78 2.91
CA ALA A 60 -0.96 -6.55 3.62
C ALA A 60 -2.36 -6.61 4.23
N GLU A 61 -2.59 -5.83 5.29
CA GLU A 61 -3.95 -5.58 5.79
C GLU A 61 -4.65 -4.59 4.83
N GLU A 62 -5.37 -5.13 3.85
CA GLU A 62 -6.03 -4.39 2.76
C GLU A 62 -6.85 -3.19 3.25
N ALA A 63 -7.72 -3.40 4.24
CA ALA A 63 -8.53 -2.31 4.78
C ALA A 63 -7.69 -1.17 5.38
N HIS A 64 -6.53 -1.47 5.95
CA HIS A 64 -5.64 -0.43 6.47
C HIS A 64 -4.89 0.28 5.34
N PHE A 65 -4.54 -0.43 4.28
CA PHE A 65 -3.94 0.16 3.08
C PHE A 65 -4.92 1.15 2.42
N ASP A 66 -6.16 0.72 2.14
CA ASP A 66 -7.20 1.54 1.52
C ASP A 66 -7.47 2.81 2.34
N ASP A 67 -7.66 2.67 3.65
CA ASP A 67 -7.91 3.79 4.56
C ASP A 67 -6.76 4.82 4.55
N VAL A 68 -5.51 4.37 4.52
CA VAL A 68 -4.34 5.27 4.48
C VAL A 68 -4.24 6.00 3.15
N VAL A 69 -4.32 5.31 2.02
CA VAL A 69 -4.16 5.94 0.69
C VAL A 69 -5.30 6.93 0.44
N ARG A 70 -6.55 6.51 0.66
CA ARG A 70 -7.72 7.40 0.53
C ARG A 70 -7.66 8.55 1.54
N GLY A 71 -7.17 8.29 2.74
CA GLY A 71 -6.99 9.30 3.79
C GLY A 71 -6.01 10.40 3.38
N VAL A 72 -4.85 10.02 2.84
CA VAL A 72 -3.85 10.99 2.36
C VAL A 72 -4.43 11.84 1.25
N VAL A 73 -5.05 11.25 0.22
CA VAL A 73 -5.62 12.02 -0.89
C VAL A 73 -6.74 12.95 -0.42
N ARG A 74 -7.62 12.48 0.47
CA ARG A 74 -8.71 13.29 1.05
C ARG A 74 -8.18 14.47 1.86
N GLU A 75 -7.09 14.27 2.61
CA GLU A 75 -6.54 15.24 3.55
C GLU A 75 -5.31 15.99 3.00
N GLN A 76 -4.98 15.79 1.72
CA GLN A 76 -3.75 16.25 1.06
C GLN A 76 -3.43 17.71 1.37
N LYS A 77 -4.41 18.62 1.17
CA LYS A 77 -4.23 20.05 1.43
C LYS A 77 -3.85 20.36 2.87
N VAL A 78 -4.44 19.66 3.84
CA VAL A 78 -4.17 19.87 5.26
C VAL A 78 -2.82 19.29 5.64
N ILE A 79 -2.48 18.13 5.10
CA ILE A 79 -1.20 17.45 5.30
C ILE A 79 -0.05 18.30 4.71
N ASP A 80 -0.19 18.77 3.48
CA ASP A 80 0.83 19.54 2.77
C ASP A 80 1.18 20.84 3.50
N VAL A 81 0.16 21.57 3.98
CA VAL A 81 0.37 22.78 4.79
C VAL A 81 1.18 22.44 6.05
N ARG A 82 0.81 21.37 6.77
CA ARG A 82 1.52 20.98 7.99
C ARG A 82 2.95 20.50 7.76
N ILE A 83 3.24 19.89 6.61
CA ILE A 83 4.59 19.45 6.27
C ILE A 83 5.46 20.63 5.84
N ASN A 84 4.90 21.60 5.10
CA ASN A 84 5.64 22.77 4.63
C ASN A 84 5.88 23.83 5.73
N ASP A 85 5.00 23.89 6.74
CA ASP A 85 5.12 24.79 7.88
C ASP A 85 6.01 24.22 9.02
N ALA A 86 6.57 23.01 8.86
CA ALA A 86 7.44 22.34 9.83
C ALA A 86 8.93 22.58 9.55
#